data_AF-A0A937ZTR8-F1
#
_entry.id   AF-A0A937ZTR8-F1
#
_cell.length_a   1.000
_cell.length_b   1.000
_cell.length_c   1.000
_cell.angle_alpha   90.00
_cell.angle_beta   90.00
_cell.angle_gamma   90.00
#
_symmetry.space_group_name_H-M   'P 1'
#
loop_
_entity.id
_entity.type
_entity.pdbx_description
1 polymer ?
#
loop_
_entity_poly.entity_id
_entity_poly.type
_entity_poly.pdbx_seq_one_letter_code
_entity_poly.pdbx_strand_id
1 'polypeptide(L)' 'MAVSLTPIVLIPARMASTRLPGKPLADIAGTPMIVQCWRRAAEAGVGP' A
#
# COMPACT_ATOMS: atom_id res chain seq x y z
N MET A 1 -3.53 33.21 2.89
CA MET A 1 -3.76 32.03 3.75
C MET A 1 -3.18 30.81 3.03
N ALA A 2 -2.21 30.12 3.61
CA ALA A 2 -1.71 28.86 3.06
C ALA A 2 -2.64 27.72 3.53
N VAL A 3 -3.18 26.94 2.60
CA VAL A 3 -3.90 25.70 2.93
C VAL A 3 -2.83 24.67 3.31
N SER A 4 -2.90 24.17 4.54
CA SER A 4 -2.14 22.97 4.92
C SER A 4 -2.75 21.78 4.20
N LEU A 5 -1.98 21.14 3.32
CA LEU A 5 -2.40 19.92 2.64
C LEU A 5 -2.00 18.73 3.51
N THR A 6 -2.98 17.96 3.98
CA THR A 6 -2.76 16.66 4.60
C THR A 6 -2.98 15.58 3.55
N PRO A 7 -1.91 15.06 2.91
CA PRO A 7 -2.06 14.06 1.85
C PRO A 7 -2.62 12.75 2.43
N ILE A 8 -3.37 12.00 1.62
CA ILE A 8 -3.86 10.66 1.94
C ILE A 8 -3.21 9.68 0.97
N VAL A 9 -2.63 8.59 1.50
CA VAL A 9 -2.07 7.50 0.69
C VAL A 9 -3.11 6.39 0.53
N LEU A 10 -3.43 6.05 -0.72
CA LEU A 10 -4.28 4.91 -1.06
C LEU A 10 -3.45 3.78 -1.66
N ILE A 11 -3.54 2.58 -1.07
CA ILE A 11 -2.91 1.36 -1.59
C ILE A 11 -4.02 0.44 -2.15
N PRO A 12 -4.18 0.35 -3.48
CA PRO A 12 -5.26 -0.43 -4.07
C PRO A 12 -4.99 -1.94 -3.96
N ALA A 13 -5.90 -2.66 -3.30
CA ALA A 13 -5.84 -4.11 -3.10
C ALA A 13 -6.79 -4.87 -4.05
N ARG A 14 -6.57 -4.78 -5.36
CA ARG A 14 -7.41 -5.49 -6.35
C ARG A 14 -7.07 -6.98 -6.39
N MET A 15 -8.06 -7.83 -6.08
CA MET A 15 -7.91 -9.29 -6.09
C MET A 15 -7.88 -9.91 -7.50
N ALA A 16 -8.49 -9.27 -8.50
CA ALA A 16 -8.64 -9.80 -9.86
C ALA A 16 -7.38 -9.65 -10.74
N SER A 17 -6.18 -9.75 -10.18
CA SER A 17 -4.94 -9.78 -10.97
C SER A 17 -4.76 -11.14 -11.64
N THR A 18 -4.50 -11.16 -12.94
CA THR A 18 -4.30 -12.41 -13.71
C THR A 18 -2.84 -12.84 -13.82
N ARG A 19 -1.89 -11.88 -13.80
CA ARG A 19 -0.44 -12.18 -13.84
C ARG A 19 0.08 -12.72 -12.51
N LEU A 20 -0.48 -12.23 -11.40
CA LEU A 20 -0.16 -12.70 -10.05
C LEU A 20 -1.48 -12.89 -9.29
N PRO A 21 -2.09 -14.08 -9.35
CA PRO A 21 -3.36 -14.36 -8.69
C PRO A 21 -3.30 -14.07 -7.19
N GLY A 22 -4.36 -13.47 -6.63
CA GLY A 22 -4.41 -13.15 -5.19
C GLY A 22 -3.37 -12.13 -4.74
N LYS A 23 -2.79 -11.35 -5.66
CA LYS A 23 -1.64 -10.45 -5.45
C LYS A 23 -1.57 -9.75 -4.09
N PRO A 24 -2.61 -9.05 -3.60
CA PRO A 24 -2.51 -8.33 -2.31
C PRO A 24 -2.16 -9.23 -1.13
N LEU A 25 -2.61 -10.49 -1.16
CA LEU A 25 -2.40 -11.49 -0.11
C LEU A 25 -1.29 -12.49 -0.44
N ALA A 26 -0.64 -12.37 -1.60
CA ALA A 26 0.48 -13.23 -1.95
C ALA A 26 1.60 -13.08 -0.90
N ASP A 27 2.12 -14.20 -0.42
CA ASP A 27 3.22 -14.21 0.54
C ASP A 27 4.51 -13.73 -0.13
N ILE A 28 5.17 -12.76 0.49
CA ILE A 28 6.48 -12.24 0.09
C ILE A 28 7.36 -12.17 1.33
N ALA A 29 8.25 -13.15 1.44
CA ALA A 29 9.18 -13.32 2.56
C ALA A 29 8.46 -13.43 3.92
N GLY A 30 7.40 -14.25 3.99
CA GLY A 30 6.66 -14.51 5.24
C GLY A 30 5.73 -13.37 5.65
N THR A 31 5.35 -12.50 4.72
CA THR A 31 4.42 -11.40 4.96
C THR A 31 3.61 -11.12 3.68
N PRO A 32 2.30 -10.84 3.77
CA PRO A 32 1.49 -10.50 2.60
C PRO A 32 2.03 -9.26 1.86
N MET A 33 1.97 -9.26 0.52
CA MET A 33 2.39 -8.12 -0.32
C MET A 33 1.81 -6.79 0.16
N ILE A 34 0.52 -6.74 0.53
CA ILE A 34 -0.14 -5.49 0.97
C ILE A 34 0.51 -4.90 2.23
N VAL A 35 0.99 -5.74 3.14
CA VAL A 35 1.69 -5.30 4.36
C VAL A 35 3.05 -4.73 4.01
N GLN A 36 3.75 -5.31 3.02
CA GLN A 36 5.01 -4.75 2.51
C GLN A 36 4.78 -3.33 1.92
N CYS A 37 3.73 -3.12 1.12
CA CYS A 37 3.38 -1.79 0.61
C CYS A 37 3.02 -0.80 1.72
N TRP A 38 2.25 -1.25 2.72
CA TRP A 38 1.89 -0.41 3.87
C TRP A 38 3.11 0.03 4.68
N ARG A 39 4.07 -0.87 4.95
CA ARG A 39 5.32 -0.53 5.64
C ARG A 39 6.10 0.56 4.88
N ARG A 40 6.21 0.45 3.55
CA ARG A 40 6.88 1.47 2.72
C ARG A 40 6.14 2.81 2.71
N ALA A 41 4.80 2.79 2.72
CA ALA A 41 4.02 4.01 2.84
C ALA A 41 4.26 4.72 4.19
N ALA A 42 4.32 3.96 5.29
CA ALA A 42 4.65 4.50 6.61
C ALA A 42 6.07 5.06 6.68
N GLU A 43 7.07 4.34 6.11
CA GLU A 43 8.47 4.79 6.03
C GLU A 43 8.63 6.09 5.22
N ALA A 44 7.76 6.34 4.23
CA ALA A 44 7.82 7.54 3.41
C ALA A 44 7.40 8.81 4.16
N GLY A 45 6.72 8.70 5.30
CA GLY A 45 6.23 9.87 6.04
C GLY A 45 5.23 10.72 5.26
N VAL A 46 4.49 10.10 4.33
CA VAL A 46 3.45 10.76 3.52
C VAL A 46 2.10 10.19 3.94
N GLY A 47 1.20 11.05 4.41
CA GLY A 47 -0.07 10.62 4.99
C GLY A 47 -0.40 11.40 6.26
N PRO A 48 -1.59 11.18 6.84
CA PRO A 48 -1.85 11.57 8.22
C PRO A 48 -1.00 10.77 9.22
#